data_AF-A0A2D0KY16-F1
#
_entry.id   AF-A0A2D0KY16-F1
#
_cell.length_a   1.000
_cell.length_b   1.000
_cell.length_c   1.000
_cell.angle_alpha   90.00
_cell.angle_beta   90.00
_cell.angle_gamma   90.00
#
_symmetry.space_group_name_H-M   'P 1'
#
loop_
_entity.id
_entity.type
_entity.pdbx_description
1 polymer ?
#
loop_
_entity_poly.entity_id
_entity_poly.type
_entity_poly.pdbx_seq_one_letter_code
_entity_poly.pdbx_strand_id
1 'polypeptide(L)'
;MNKLIGGKSYLQNILEVNEEMQAILVPLLTAVENEANSDTHVMLRAVRRLSMDQYEDINELDCILDSIIETKKTCSDLKIELELAKNAIERSRVLISNLIDAGEDDDTTTALVVISEYIIAAGQEIAQVRGIN
;
A
#
# COMPACT_ATOMS: atom_id res chain seq x y z
N MET A 1 -3.48 6.19 -8.13
CA MET A 1 -2.07 6.50 -7.87
C MET A 1 -1.85 8.00 -7.62
N ASN A 2 -2.31 8.87 -8.52
CA ASN A 2 -2.01 10.31 -8.51
C ASN A 2 -2.34 11.06 -7.21
N LYS A 3 -3.45 10.74 -6.53
CA LYS A 3 -3.78 11.37 -5.23
C LYS A 3 -2.79 11.01 -4.12
N LEU A 4 -2.26 9.78 -4.10
CA LEU A 4 -1.26 9.35 -3.12
C LEU A 4 0.10 9.98 -3.42
N ILE A 5 0.49 10.04 -4.70
CA ILE A 5 1.72 10.70 -5.14
C ILE A 5 1.67 12.21 -4.82
N GLY A 6 0.55 12.86 -5.10
CA GLY A 6 0.34 14.26 -4.71
C GLY A 6 0.34 14.47 -3.20
N GLY A 7 -0.25 13.56 -2.44
CA GLY A 7 -0.19 13.57 -0.98
C GLY A 7 1.24 13.43 -0.44
N LYS A 8 2.06 12.58 -1.07
CA LYS A 8 3.48 12.39 -0.70
C LYS A 8 4.28 13.67 -0.92
N SER A 9 4.16 14.27 -2.09
CA SER A 9 4.82 15.56 -2.38
C SER A 9 4.37 16.66 -1.41
N TYR A 10 3.10 16.67 -1.00
CA TYR A 10 2.59 17.61 -0.01
C TYR A 10 3.19 17.39 1.38
N LEU A 11 3.29 16.15 1.85
CA LEU A 11 3.93 15.81 3.13
C LEU A 11 5.43 16.15 3.15
N GLN A 12 6.14 15.86 2.06
CA GLN A 12 7.56 16.23 1.92
C GLN A 12 7.76 17.74 2.03
N ASN A 13 6.91 18.53 1.37
CA ASN A 13 6.96 19.99 1.51
C ASN A 13 6.66 20.45 2.95
N ILE A 14 5.74 19.79 3.65
CA ILE A 14 5.47 20.09 5.07
C ILE A 14 6.70 19.76 5.94
N LEU A 15 7.38 18.63 5.68
CA LEU A 15 8.61 18.26 6.40
C LEU A 15 9.70 19.31 6.19
N GLU A 16 9.98 19.69 4.95
CA GLU A 16 10.97 20.72 4.61
C GLU A 16 10.66 22.04 5.33
N VAL A 17 9.42 22.51 5.28
CA VAL A 17 9.00 23.73 5.99
C VAL A 17 9.17 23.59 7.51
N ASN A 18 8.89 22.42 8.08
CA ASN A 18 9.06 22.18 9.50
C ASN A 18 10.55 22.19 9.91
N GLU A 19 11.43 21.61 9.09
CA GLU A 19 12.88 21.64 9.29
C GLU A 19 13.42 23.08 9.25
N GLU A 20 13.00 23.86 8.26
CA GLU A 20 13.36 25.28 8.16
C GLU A 20 12.86 26.08 9.36
N MET A 21 11.61 25.85 9.77
CA MET A 21 11.03 26.48 10.95
C MET A 21 11.84 26.14 12.21
N GLN A 22 12.19 24.87 12.42
CA GLN A 22 13.00 24.44 13.57
C GLN A 22 14.41 25.03 13.55
N ALA A 23 15.04 25.10 12.37
CA ALA A 23 16.37 25.69 12.20
C ALA A 23 16.41 27.16 12.65
N ILE A 24 15.31 27.89 12.49
CA ILE A 24 15.17 29.29 12.94
C ILE A 24 14.71 29.36 14.41
N LEU A 25 13.72 28.54 14.77
CA LEU A 25 13.09 28.58 16.08
C LEU A 25 14.05 28.17 17.20
N VAL A 26 14.84 27.10 17.01
CA VAL A 26 15.73 26.57 18.07
C VAL A 26 16.78 27.60 18.52
N PRO A 27 17.51 28.29 17.62
CA PRO A 27 18.41 29.38 18.01
C PRO A 27 17.70 30.53 18.73
N LEU A 28 16.51 30.92 18.28
CA LEU A 28 15.73 31.98 18.92
C LEU A 28 15.31 31.60 20.34
N LEU A 29 14.77 30.38 20.52
CA LEU A 29 14.41 29.87 21.84
C LEU A 29 15.64 29.85 22.75
N THR A 30 16.79 29.42 22.24
CA THR A 30 18.06 29.38 23.00
C THR A 30 18.51 30.79 23.42
N ALA A 31 18.39 31.79 22.54
CA ALA A 31 18.76 33.17 22.85
C ALA A 31 17.86 33.75 23.95
N VAL A 32 16.55 33.50 23.88
CA VAL A 32 15.58 33.98 24.89
C VAL A 32 15.73 33.24 26.22
N GLU A 33 16.04 31.93 26.19
CA GLU A 33 16.21 31.11 27.39
C GLU A 33 17.34 31.63 28.30
N ASN A 34 18.40 32.21 27.71
CA ASN A 34 19.51 32.80 28.47
C ASN A 34 19.15 34.07 29.26
N GLU A 35 18.05 34.75 28.90
CA GLU A 35 17.59 35.99 29.53
C GLU A 35 16.24 35.81 30.26
N ALA A 36 15.70 34.59 30.24
CA ALA A 36 14.37 34.27 30.71
C ALA A 36 14.28 34.05 32.23
N ASN A 37 13.13 34.42 32.80
CA ASN A 37 12.74 33.94 34.13
C ASN A 37 12.31 32.47 34.09
N SER A 38 12.08 31.86 35.25
CA SER A 38 11.74 30.44 35.38
C SER A 38 10.50 30.02 34.58
N ASP A 39 9.44 30.84 34.57
CA ASP A 39 8.19 30.51 33.88
C ASP A 39 8.38 30.56 32.35
N THR A 40 9.07 31.59 31.86
CA THR A 40 9.45 31.71 30.45
C THR A 40 10.33 30.54 30.01
N HIS A 41 11.29 30.10 30.83
CA HIS A 41 12.14 28.95 30.51
C HIS A 41 11.32 27.66 30.32
N VAL A 42 10.31 27.41 31.16
CA VAL A 42 9.43 26.23 31.01
C VAL A 42 8.62 26.31 29.72
N MET A 43 8.10 27.49 29.37
CA MET A 43 7.37 27.71 28.12
C MET A 43 8.24 27.47 26.89
N LEU A 44 9.47 28.00 26.86
CA LEU A 44 10.40 27.82 25.72
C LEU A 44 10.75 26.35 25.51
N ARG A 45 10.99 25.60 26.60
CA ARG A 45 11.22 24.15 26.54
C ARG A 45 10.02 23.39 26.00
N ALA A 46 8.80 23.80 26.38
CA ALA A 46 7.58 23.20 25.87
C ALA A 46 7.40 23.46 24.37
N VAL A 47 7.65 24.70 23.91
CA VAL A 47 7.61 25.04 22.47
C VAL A 47 8.62 24.21 21.68
N ARG A 48 9.86 24.09 22.19
CA ARG A 48 10.89 23.27 21.55
C ARG A 48 10.46 21.81 21.41
N ARG A 49 9.94 21.22 22.49
CA ARG A 49 9.45 19.83 22.49
C ARG A 49 8.30 19.66 21.49
N LEU A 50 7.28 20.51 21.54
CA LEU A 50 6.15 20.43 20.62
C LEU A 50 6.57 20.54 19.16
N SER A 51 7.56 21.38 18.85
CA SER A 51 8.09 21.50 17.49
C SER A 51 8.81 20.23 17.02
N MET A 52 9.52 19.54 17.92
CA MET A 52 10.17 18.26 17.63
C MET A 52 9.15 17.14 17.49
N ASP A 53 8.19 17.05 18.41
CA ASP A 53 7.11 16.05 18.37
C ASP A 53 6.32 16.18 17.04
N GLN A 54 6.02 17.40 16.61
CA GLN A 54 5.36 17.65 15.32
C GLN A 54 6.16 17.11 14.14
N TYR A 55 7.48 17.24 14.14
CA TYR A 55 8.32 16.71 13.07
C TYR A 55 8.31 15.19 13.04
N GLU A 56 8.42 14.55 14.21
CA GLU A 56 8.35 13.11 14.35
C GLU A 56 7.00 12.56 13.82
N ASP A 57 5.88 13.20 14.20
CA ASP A 57 4.54 12.83 13.73
C ASP A 57 4.42 12.93 12.19
N ILE A 58 4.92 14.03 11.60
CA ILE A 58 4.85 14.23 10.14
C ILE A 58 5.74 13.18 9.43
N ASN A 59 6.91 12.88 9.98
CA ASN A 59 7.82 11.88 9.42
C ASN A 59 7.24 10.47 9.51
N GLU A 60 6.53 10.13 10.58
CA GLU A 60 5.80 8.87 10.69
C GLU A 60 4.68 8.78 9.65
N LEU A 61 3.91 9.86 9.45
CA LEU A 61 2.90 9.92 8.39
C LEU A 61 3.50 9.71 6.99
N ASP A 62 4.69 10.24 6.75
CA ASP A 62 5.43 10.08 5.49
C ASP A 62 5.81 8.60 5.23
N CYS A 63 6.27 7.90 6.27
CA CYS A 63 6.59 6.46 6.24
C CYS A 63 5.34 5.58 6.03
N ILE A 64 4.24 5.91 6.71
CA ILE A 64 2.96 5.22 6.55
C ILE A 64 2.48 5.36 5.10
N LEU A 65 2.60 6.56 4.52
CA LEU A 65 2.18 6.79 3.14
C LEU A 65 3.01 5.99 2.14
N ASP A 66 4.32 5.84 2.35
CA ASP A 66 5.17 4.96 1.51
C ASP A 66 4.70 3.51 1.57
N SER A 67 4.44 3.01 2.77
CA SER A 67 3.93 1.65 2.97
C SER A 67 2.59 1.42 2.26
N ILE A 68 1.70 2.42 2.27
CA ILE A 68 0.41 2.37 1.56
C ILE A 68 0.61 2.38 0.04
N ILE A 69 1.53 3.20 -0.47
CA ILE A 69 1.84 3.28 -1.90
C ILE A 69 2.39 1.94 -2.40
N GLU A 70 3.32 1.35 -1.67
CA GLU A 70 3.91 0.05 -1.98
C GLU A 70 2.86 -1.06 -1.98
N THR A 71 2.08 -1.17 -0.90
CA THR A 71 1.00 -2.18 -0.78
C THR A 71 0.01 -2.09 -1.94
N LYS A 72 -0.37 -0.86 -2.34
CA LYS A 72 -1.30 -0.64 -3.44
C LYS A 72 -0.71 -1.04 -4.80
N LYS A 73 0.59 -0.81 -5.00
CA LYS A 73 1.30 -1.26 -6.19
C LYS A 73 1.30 -2.79 -6.26
N THR A 74 1.73 -3.47 -5.19
CA THR A 74 1.74 -4.93 -5.09
C THR A 74 0.35 -5.53 -5.33
N CYS A 75 -0.72 -4.96 -4.77
CA CYS A 75 -2.08 -5.43 -5.02
C CYS A 75 -2.49 -5.28 -6.50
N SER A 76 -2.01 -4.25 -7.19
CA SER A 76 -2.28 -4.04 -8.62
C SER A 76 -1.55 -5.06 -9.48
N ASP A 77 -0.29 -5.34 -9.13
CA ASP A 77 0.54 -6.34 -9.81
C ASP A 77 -0.04 -7.75 -9.63
N LEU A 78 -0.41 -8.12 -8.40
CA LEU A 78 -1.11 -9.38 -8.11
C LEU A 78 -2.41 -9.53 -8.89
N LYS A 79 -3.17 -8.45 -9.08
CA LYS A 79 -4.40 -8.47 -9.87
C LYS A 79 -4.12 -8.79 -11.34
N ILE A 80 -3.02 -8.29 -11.88
CA ILE A 80 -2.60 -8.57 -13.27
C ILE A 80 -2.18 -10.04 -13.37
N GLU A 81 -1.33 -10.51 -12.45
CA GLU A 81 -0.83 -11.89 -12.45
C GLU A 81 -1.97 -12.91 -12.31
N LEU A 82 -2.96 -12.65 -11.44
CA LEU A 82 -4.09 -13.57 -11.23
C LEU A 82 -5.20 -13.46 -12.29
N GLU A 83 -5.11 -12.56 -13.27
CA GLU A 83 -6.14 -12.42 -14.31
C GLU A 83 -6.20 -13.67 -15.22
N LEU A 84 -5.06 -14.34 -15.45
CA LEU A 84 -5.02 -15.61 -16.19
C LEU A 84 -5.75 -16.73 -15.45
N ALA A 85 -5.48 -16.88 -14.15
CA ALA A 85 -6.15 -17.87 -13.31
C ALA A 85 -7.67 -17.62 -13.26
N LYS A 86 -8.08 -16.36 -13.10
CA LYS A 86 -9.49 -15.95 -13.14
C LYS A 86 -10.16 -16.33 -14.46
N ASN A 87 -9.51 -16.06 -15.60
CA ASN A 87 -10.03 -16.40 -16.92
C ASN A 87 -10.15 -17.92 -17.13
N ALA A 88 -9.19 -18.69 -16.65
CA ALA A 88 -9.22 -20.16 -16.73
C ALA A 88 -10.37 -20.74 -15.88
N ILE A 89 -10.55 -20.25 -14.64
CA ILE A 89 -11.68 -20.63 -13.78
C ILE A 89 -13.02 -20.28 -14.44
N GLU A 90 -13.13 -19.10 -15.05
CA GLU A 90 -14.36 -18.67 -15.73
C GLU A 90 -14.69 -19.58 -16.93
N ARG A 91 -13.70 -19.93 -17.75
CA ARG A 91 -13.88 -20.88 -18.87
C ARG A 91 -14.28 -22.27 -18.38
N SER A 92 -13.62 -22.75 -17.33
CA SER A 92 -13.97 -24.01 -16.67
C SER A 92 -15.43 -24.00 -16.19
N ARG A 93 -15.87 -22.92 -15.54
CA ARG A 93 -17.26 -22.75 -15.09
C ARG A 93 -18.26 -22.82 -16.23
N VAL A 94 -18.01 -22.10 -17.33
CA VAL A 94 -18.91 -22.10 -18.50
C VAL A 94 -19.05 -23.51 -19.09
N LEU A 95 -17.95 -24.25 -19.22
CA LEU A 95 -18.00 -25.63 -19.71
C LEU A 95 -18.76 -26.56 -18.76
N ILE A 96 -18.57 -26.43 -17.45
CA ILE A 96 -19.33 -27.20 -16.46
C ILE A 96 -20.83 -26.93 -16.58
N SER A 97 -21.23 -25.65 -16.72
CA SER A 97 -22.63 -25.30 -16.95
C SER A 97 -23.20 -25.96 -18.20
N ASN A 98 -22.48 -25.89 -19.31
CA ASN A 98 -22.91 -26.51 -20.56
C ASN A 98 -23.09 -28.04 -20.41
N LEU A 99 -22.23 -28.71 -19.64
CA LEU A 99 -22.34 -30.15 -19.40
C LEU A 99 -23.57 -30.51 -18.56
N ILE A 100 -23.87 -29.71 -17.54
CA ILE A 100 -25.07 -29.89 -16.70
C ILE A 100 -26.33 -29.79 -17.56
N ASP A 101 -26.34 -28.87 -18.53
CA ASP A 101 -27.49 -28.62 -19.41
C ASP A 101 -27.63 -29.68 -20.53
N ALA A 102 -26.53 -30.29 -20.97
CA ALA A 102 -26.50 -31.21 -22.13
C ALA A 102 -26.87 -32.68 -21.81
N GLY A 103 -26.70 -33.14 -20.56
CA GLY A 103 -26.87 -34.56 -20.19
C GLY A 103 -25.66 -35.44 -20.57
N GLU A 104 -25.66 -36.72 -20.19
CA GLU A 104 -24.53 -37.64 -20.46
C GLU A 104 -24.49 -38.06 -21.95
N ASP A 105 -23.46 -37.62 -22.67
CA ASP A 105 -23.09 -38.08 -24.01
C ASP A 105 -21.57 -38.34 -24.13
N ASP A 106 -21.09 -38.83 -25.27
CA ASP A 106 -19.65 -39.09 -25.49
C ASP A 106 -18.79 -37.80 -25.47
N ASP A 107 -19.36 -36.63 -25.78
CA ASP A 107 -18.67 -35.33 -25.74
C ASP A 107 -18.41 -34.87 -24.29
N THR A 108 -19.10 -35.48 -23.32
CA THR A 108 -18.92 -35.24 -21.88
C THR A 108 -17.49 -35.55 -21.43
N THR A 109 -16.90 -36.64 -21.93
CA THR A 109 -15.51 -37.01 -21.57
C THR A 109 -14.51 -35.97 -22.06
N THR A 110 -14.67 -35.49 -23.29
CA THR A 110 -13.81 -34.47 -23.88
C THR A 110 -13.91 -33.14 -23.12
N ALA A 111 -15.12 -32.72 -22.78
CA ALA A 111 -15.34 -31.50 -22.01
C ALA A 111 -14.73 -31.58 -20.60
N LEU A 112 -14.84 -32.73 -19.92
CA LEU A 112 -14.21 -32.96 -18.61
C LEU A 112 -12.68 -32.85 -18.66
N VAL A 113 -12.04 -33.34 -19.73
CA VAL A 113 -10.59 -33.17 -19.94
C VAL A 113 -10.24 -31.68 -20.06
N VAL A 114 -10.95 -30.93 -20.90
CA VAL A 114 -10.70 -29.48 -21.09
C VAL A 114 -10.92 -28.69 -19.80
N ILE A 115 -11.95 -29.03 -19.02
CA ILE A 115 -12.21 -28.45 -17.70
C ILE A 115 -11.02 -28.69 -16.76
N SER A 116 -10.48 -29.92 -16.75
CA SER A 116 -9.35 -30.28 -15.90
C SER A 116 -8.09 -29.49 -16.25
N GLU A 117 -7.83 -29.25 -17.53
CA GLU A 117 -6.70 -28.43 -18.00
C GLU A 117 -6.83 -26.98 -17.53
N TYR A 118 -8.02 -26.38 -17.61
CA TYR A 118 -8.25 -25.02 -17.10
C TYR A 118 -8.07 -24.92 -15.58
N ILE A 119 -8.49 -25.94 -14.83
CA ILE A 119 -8.30 -25.98 -13.37
C ILE A 119 -6.82 -26.11 -13.03
N ILE A 120 -6.07 -26.96 -13.74
CA ILE A 120 -4.62 -27.13 -13.55
C ILE A 120 -3.89 -25.82 -13.86
N ALA A 121 -4.20 -25.19 -15.00
CA ALA A 121 -3.61 -23.91 -15.40
C ALA A 121 -3.86 -22.82 -14.34
N ALA A 122 -5.10 -22.71 -13.84
CA ALA A 122 -5.41 -21.77 -12.76
C ALA A 122 -4.62 -22.08 -11.48
N GLY A 123 -4.48 -23.36 -11.12
CA GLY A 123 -3.70 -23.80 -9.96
C GLY A 123 -2.22 -23.46 -10.07
N GLN A 124 -1.62 -23.66 -11.25
CA GLN A 124 -0.21 -23.33 -11.53
C GLN A 124 0.05 -21.83 -11.40
N GLU A 125 -0.81 -20.99 -12.00
CA GLU A 125 -0.70 -19.53 -11.89
C GLU A 125 -0.82 -19.05 -10.44
N ILE A 126 -1.78 -19.59 -9.67
CA ILE A 126 -1.92 -19.26 -8.24
C ILE A 126 -0.68 -19.71 -7.44
N ALA A 127 -0.12 -20.88 -7.73
CA ALA A 127 1.06 -21.40 -7.05
C ALA A 127 2.29 -20.52 -7.33
N GLN A 128 2.46 -20.12 -8.59
CA GLN A 128 3.51 -19.20 -9.03
C GLN A 128 3.42 -17.86 -8.31
N VAL A 129 2.24 -17.23 -8.27
CA VAL A 129 2.02 -15.96 -7.55
C VAL A 129 2.29 -16.07 -6.05
N ARG A 130 2.02 -17.24 -5.46
CA ARG A 130 2.29 -17.50 -4.04
C ARG A 130 3.74 -17.91 -3.75
N GLY A 131 4.58 -18.09 -4.77
CA GLY A 131 5.95 -18.57 -4.62
C GLY A 131 6.03 -20.02 -4.12
N ILE A 132 5.02 -20.83 -4.40
CA ILE A 132 4.97 -22.25 -4.03
C ILE A 132 5.36 -23.06 -5.27
N ASN A 133 6.53 -23.71 -5.21
CA ASN A 133 7.02 -24.64 -6.25
C ASN A 133 6.60 -26.08 -5.94
#